data_AF-A0A923CIE6-F1
#
_entry.id   AF-A0A923CIE6-F1
#
_cell.length_a   1.000
_cell.length_b   1.000
_cell.length_c   1.000
_cell.angle_alpha   90.00
_cell.angle_beta   90.00
_cell.angle_gamma   90.00
#
_symmetry.space_group_name_H-M   'P 1'
#
loop_
_entity.id
_entity.type
_entity.pdbx_description
1 polymer ?
#
loop_
_entity_poly.entity_id
_entity_poly.type
_entity_poly.pdbx_seq_one_letter_code
_entity_poly.pdbx_strand_id
1 'polypeptide(L)'
;MQALTMYRSLFALVLLLPLTPVPSEAFVFRKIVYCSPIEGFIHWQGEPLANVVVTRELHSGGFAGGKYSDTASTGIDGRFKFDVVQERRFLRPDLLSANPHVNQLLTVNFDGKDYLIWTLMKLDFQLGTESEGGNLRLDCDLSTFEEGASARIVRCQNNGVTRNYE
;
A
#
# COMPACT_ATOMS: atom_id res chain seq x y z
N MET A 1 41.41 55.75 61.02
CA MET A 1 40.92 55.94 59.63
C MET A 1 40.31 54.62 59.20
N GLN A 2 39.00 54.61 58.98
CA GLN A 2 38.13 53.42 59.02
C GLN A 2 38.24 52.57 57.75
N ALA A 3 38.25 51.25 57.94
CA ALA A 3 37.99 50.26 56.91
C ALA A 3 36.51 50.28 56.55
N LEU A 4 36.20 50.46 55.26
CA LEU A 4 34.84 50.35 54.72
C LEU A 4 34.77 49.12 53.81
N THR A 5 34.05 48.15 54.34
CA THR A 5 33.42 47.00 53.69
C THR A 5 32.72 47.44 52.40
N MET A 6 32.97 46.77 51.28
CA MET A 6 32.02 46.76 50.16
C MET A 6 31.69 45.35 49.73
N TYR A 7 30.42 45.05 49.91
CA TYR A 7 29.73 43.80 49.74
C TYR A 7 29.28 43.69 48.28
N ARG A 8 29.49 42.51 47.68
CA ARG A 8 28.65 41.86 46.67
C ARG A 8 28.14 42.70 45.48
N SER A 9 28.75 42.48 44.32
CA SER A 9 28.06 42.59 43.03
C SER A 9 28.27 41.31 42.24
N LEU A 10 27.35 40.37 42.47
CA LEU A 10 27.10 39.22 41.62
C LEU A 10 26.29 39.73 40.43
N PHE A 11 26.84 39.73 39.23
CA PHE A 11 26.03 39.61 38.01
C PHE A 11 26.76 38.68 37.07
N ALA A 12 26.43 37.41 37.23
CA ALA A 12 26.69 36.38 36.25
C ALA A 12 26.16 36.85 34.90
N LEU A 13 27.04 36.92 33.91
CA LEU A 13 26.69 37.08 32.51
C LEU A 13 25.95 35.79 32.09
N VAL A 14 24.65 35.75 32.38
CA VAL A 14 23.77 34.70 31.87
C VAL A 14 23.72 34.90 30.36
N LEU A 15 24.39 33.99 29.65
CA LEU A 15 24.20 33.72 28.23
C LEU A 15 22.70 33.64 27.95
N LEU A 16 22.13 34.75 27.45
CA LEU A 16 20.87 34.76 26.70
C LEU A 16 21.16 34.15 25.33
N LEU A 17 21.55 32.87 25.32
CA LEU A 17 21.31 32.02 24.16
C LEU A 17 19.80 31.87 24.09
N PRO A 18 19.13 32.29 23.01
CA PRO A 18 17.74 31.92 22.83
C PRO A 18 17.73 30.39 22.76
N LEU A 19 17.23 29.75 23.82
CA LEU A 19 16.65 28.42 23.75
C LEU A 19 15.43 28.56 22.84
N THR A 20 15.65 28.77 21.55
CA THR A 20 14.64 28.38 20.58
C THR A 20 14.51 26.88 20.78
N PRO A 21 13.32 26.36 21.09
CA PRO A 21 13.11 24.94 20.92
C PRO A 21 13.40 24.68 19.45
N VAL A 22 14.58 24.11 19.17
CA VAL A 22 14.82 23.41 17.91
C VAL A 22 13.61 22.49 17.80
N PRO A 23 12.77 22.62 16.77
CA PRO A 23 11.59 21.77 16.67
C PRO A 23 12.09 20.34 16.80
N SER A 24 11.74 19.72 17.93
CA SER A 24 12.01 18.32 18.20
C SER A 24 11.56 17.59 16.95
N GLU A 25 12.51 16.90 16.33
CA GLU A 25 12.40 16.23 15.04
C GLU A 25 10.96 16.01 14.62
N ALA A 26 10.55 16.64 13.52
CA ALA A 26 9.29 16.33 12.88
C ALA A 26 9.25 14.81 12.69
N PHE A 27 8.49 14.11 13.53
CA PHE A 27 8.20 12.69 13.34
C PHE A 27 7.40 12.59 12.04
N VAL A 28 8.10 12.44 10.92
CA VAL A 28 7.45 12.30 9.61
C VAL A 28 6.87 10.89 9.54
N PHE A 29 5.62 10.75 9.95
CA PHE A 29 4.83 9.56 9.68
C PHE A 29 4.61 9.44 8.18
N ARG A 30 5.42 8.61 7.51
CA ARG A 30 5.11 8.21 6.14
C ARG A 30 4.09 7.08 6.19
N LYS A 31 2.87 7.36 5.72
CA LYS A 31 1.87 6.33 5.46
C LYS A 31 2.35 5.50 4.27
N ILE A 32 2.50 4.19 4.47
CA ILE A 32 2.89 3.27 3.42
C ILE A 32 1.65 2.53 2.96
N VAL A 33 1.26 2.70 1.70
CA VAL A 33 0.16 1.96 1.06
C VAL A 33 0.76 1.01 0.04
N TYR A 34 0.70 -0.28 0.33
CA TYR A 34 1.19 -1.34 -0.57
C TYR A 34 0.17 -1.66 -1.66
N CYS A 35 -1.12 -1.63 -1.31
CA CYS A 35 -2.20 -1.88 -2.25
C CYS A 35 -3.45 -1.09 -1.81
N SER A 36 -4.00 -0.31 -2.73
CA SER A 36 -5.26 0.40 -2.54
C SER A 36 -6.45 -0.55 -2.43
N PRO A 37 -7.62 -0.07 -1.96
CA PRO A 37 -8.84 -0.86 -2.01
C PRO A 37 -9.14 -1.35 -3.42
N ILE A 38 -9.76 -2.53 -3.49
CA ILE A 38 -10.17 -3.17 -4.73
C ILE A 38 -11.62 -3.57 -4.60
N GLU A 39 -12.42 -3.25 -5.60
CA GLU A 39 -13.76 -3.77 -5.80
C GLU A 39 -13.77 -4.55 -7.11
N GLY A 40 -14.39 -5.73 -7.13
CA GLY A 40 -14.48 -6.47 -8.37
C GLY A 40 -15.78 -7.22 -8.54
N PHE A 41 -16.06 -7.55 -9.79
CA PHE A 41 -17.18 -8.36 -10.25
C PHE A 41 -16.62 -9.53 -11.07
N ILE A 42 -16.92 -10.75 -10.64
CA ILE A 42 -16.54 -11.98 -11.34
C ILE A 42 -17.80 -12.60 -11.92
N HIS A 43 -17.77 -12.88 -13.21
CA HIS A 43 -18.90 -13.45 -13.92
C HIS A 43 -18.48 -14.42 -15.02
N TRP A 44 -19.45 -15.19 -15.52
CA TRP A 44 -19.32 -16.02 -16.70
C TRP A 44 -20.35 -15.57 -17.72
N GLN A 45 -19.93 -14.88 -18.77
CA GLN A 45 -20.83 -14.40 -19.83
C GLN A 45 -21.99 -13.53 -19.29
N GLY A 46 -21.67 -12.63 -18.35
CA GLY A 46 -22.63 -11.76 -17.66
C GLY A 46 -23.29 -12.38 -16.42
N GLU A 47 -23.26 -13.71 -16.24
CA GLU A 47 -23.85 -14.36 -15.08
C GLU A 47 -22.91 -14.28 -13.85
N PRO A 48 -23.35 -13.68 -12.73
CA PRO A 48 -22.52 -13.55 -11.53
C PRO A 48 -22.06 -14.90 -10.97
N LEU A 49 -20.77 -15.02 -10.64
CA LEU A 49 -20.23 -16.23 -10.02
C LEU A 49 -20.10 -16.05 -8.50
N ALA A 50 -20.91 -16.78 -7.74
CA ALA A 50 -20.93 -16.73 -6.27
C ALA A 50 -19.94 -17.71 -5.61
N ASN A 51 -19.48 -17.37 -4.40
CA ASN A 51 -18.57 -18.19 -3.58
C ASN A 51 -17.23 -18.53 -4.27
N VAL A 52 -16.82 -17.71 -5.24
CA VAL A 52 -15.53 -17.82 -5.90
C VAL A 52 -14.48 -17.15 -5.04
N VAL A 53 -13.36 -17.83 -4.81
CA VAL A 53 -12.26 -17.30 -3.99
C VAL A 53 -11.29 -16.53 -4.87
N VAL A 54 -11.12 -15.25 -4.55
CA VAL A 54 -10.10 -14.36 -5.10
C VAL A 54 -8.95 -14.28 -4.11
N THR A 55 -7.74 -14.55 -4.56
CA THR A 55 -6.51 -14.42 -3.78
C THR A 55 -5.74 -13.20 -4.25
N ARG A 56 -5.34 -12.35 -3.31
CA ARG A 56 -4.41 -11.25 -3.54
C ARG A 56 -3.06 -11.63 -2.97
N GLU A 57 -2.03 -11.41 -3.78
CA GLU A 57 -0.64 -11.57 -3.37
C GLU A 57 0.13 -10.28 -3.66
N LEU A 58 0.90 -9.83 -2.67
CA LEU A 58 1.73 -8.63 -2.75
C LEU A 58 3.18 -9.01 -2.47
N HIS A 59 4.10 -8.65 -3.36
CA HIS A 59 5.54 -8.84 -3.14
C HIS A 59 6.22 -7.50 -2.96
N SER A 60 6.90 -7.34 -1.82
CA SER A 60 7.66 -6.14 -1.49
C SER A 60 8.64 -6.43 -0.36
N GLY A 61 9.80 -5.75 -0.38
CA GLY A 61 10.76 -5.78 0.73
C GLY A 61 10.20 -5.25 2.05
N GLY A 62 9.03 -4.59 2.04
CA GLY A 62 8.35 -4.14 3.26
C GLY A 62 7.77 -5.27 4.12
N PHE A 63 7.51 -6.45 3.55
CA PHE A 63 6.90 -7.59 4.24
C PHE A 63 7.95 -8.57 4.78
N ALA A 64 7.63 -9.22 5.91
CA ALA A 64 8.45 -10.32 6.42
C ALA A 64 8.43 -11.48 5.41
N GLY A 65 9.60 -11.95 4.98
CA GLY A 65 9.70 -12.96 3.92
C GLY A 65 9.37 -12.44 2.52
N GLY A 66 9.26 -11.11 2.34
CA GLY A 66 9.11 -10.47 1.03
C GLY A 66 7.72 -10.54 0.41
N LYS A 67 6.73 -11.14 1.09
CA LYS A 67 5.38 -11.32 0.56
C LYS A 67 4.27 -11.18 1.60
N TYR A 68 3.09 -10.81 1.12
CA TYR A 68 1.82 -10.79 1.85
C TYR A 68 0.75 -11.44 0.97
N SER A 69 -0.22 -12.13 1.59
CA SER A 69 -1.38 -12.65 0.86
C SER A 69 -2.62 -12.67 1.73
N ASP A 70 -3.77 -12.38 1.11
CA ASP A 70 -5.10 -12.52 1.67
C ASP A 70 -6.11 -12.94 0.60
N THR A 71 -7.32 -13.27 1.04
CA THR A 71 -8.39 -13.77 0.16
C THR A 71 -9.70 -13.05 0.41
N ALA A 72 -10.52 -12.92 -0.62
CA ALA A 72 -11.91 -12.51 -0.54
C ALA A 72 -12.78 -13.51 -1.32
N SER A 73 -14.03 -13.70 -0.91
CA SER A 73 -14.99 -14.53 -1.65
C SER A 73 -16.06 -13.66 -2.29
N THR A 74 -16.51 -14.03 -3.48
CA THR A 74 -17.62 -13.34 -4.14
C THR A 74 -18.95 -13.61 -3.44
N GLY A 75 -19.78 -12.58 -3.33
CA GLY A 75 -21.17 -12.71 -2.91
C GLY A 75 -22.06 -13.35 -3.97
N ILE A 76 -23.35 -13.49 -3.66
CA ILE A 76 -24.37 -13.98 -4.61
C ILE A 76 -24.50 -13.11 -5.85
N ASP A 77 -24.07 -11.85 -5.76
CA ASP A 77 -24.05 -10.87 -6.84
C ASP A 77 -22.73 -10.89 -7.62
N GLY A 78 -21.85 -11.86 -7.38
CA GLY A 78 -20.55 -12.00 -8.03
C GLY A 78 -19.52 -10.97 -7.61
N ARG A 79 -19.82 -10.13 -6.59
CA ARG A 79 -18.94 -9.03 -6.18
C ARG A 79 -18.01 -9.46 -5.05
N PHE A 80 -16.76 -8.98 -5.10
CA PHE A 80 -15.79 -9.12 -4.02
C PHE A 80 -15.16 -7.76 -3.69
N LYS A 81 -14.57 -7.67 -2.50
CA LYS A 81 -13.84 -6.48 -2.05
C LYS A 81 -12.58 -6.86 -1.29
N PHE A 82 -11.55 -6.06 -1.48
CA PHE A 82 -10.37 -6.06 -0.63
C PHE A 82 -10.19 -4.68 0.01
N ASP A 83 -9.90 -4.69 1.30
CA ASP A 83 -9.48 -3.48 2.00
C ASP A 83 -8.05 -3.07 1.62
N VAL A 84 -7.73 -1.82 1.94
CA VAL A 84 -6.38 -1.25 1.78
C VAL A 84 -5.35 -2.05 2.58
N VAL A 85 -4.23 -2.39 1.94
CA VAL A 85 -3.05 -2.92 2.64
C VAL A 85 -2.09 -1.76 2.90
N GLN A 86 -2.01 -1.35 4.16
CA GLN A 86 -1.21 -0.21 4.57
C GLN A 86 -0.56 -0.46 5.92
N GLU A 87 0.54 0.24 6.18
CA GLU A 87 1.20 0.24 7.47
C GLU A 87 1.42 1.67 7.98
N ARG A 88 1.31 1.83 9.30
CA ARG A 88 1.76 3.01 10.02
C ARG A 88 2.98 2.59 10.83
N ARG A 89 4.19 2.87 10.33
CA ARG A 89 5.42 2.52 11.04
C ARG A 89 6.04 3.77 11.68
N PHE A 90 6.36 3.68 12.96
CA PHE A 90 7.30 4.58 13.62
C PHE A 90 8.72 4.13 13.26
N LEU A 91 9.51 5.04 12.68
CA LEU A 91 10.96 4.99 12.45
C LEU A 91 11.61 3.59 12.49
N ARG A 92 11.67 2.91 11.34
CA ARG A 92 12.75 1.95 11.03
C ARG A 92 13.73 2.63 10.07
N PRO A 93 14.99 2.88 10.45
CA PRO A 93 16.01 3.49 9.58
C PRO A 93 16.18 2.73 8.24
N ASP A 94 16.02 1.42 8.31
CA ASP A 94 16.05 0.43 7.23
C ASP A 94 14.90 0.57 6.21
N LEU A 95 13.92 1.44 6.46
CA LEU A 95 12.78 1.69 5.57
C LEU A 95 12.81 3.07 4.90
N LEU A 96 13.77 3.95 5.26
CA LEU A 96 14.06 5.14 4.46
C LEU A 96 14.64 4.78 3.07
N SER A 97 15.02 3.52 2.88
CA SER A 97 15.44 2.89 1.62
C SER A 97 14.39 1.96 1.01
N ALA A 98 13.15 1.92 1.52
CA ALA A 98 12.12 1.04 0.98
C ALA A 98 11.80 1.44 -0.46
N ASN A 99 12.35 0.67 -1.39
CA ASN A 99 12.03 0.75 -2.79
C ASN A 99 10.52 0.48 -2.93
N PRO A 100 9.73 1.43 -3.47
CA PRO A 100 8.28 1.30 -3.53
C PRO A 100 7.78 0.31 -4.57
N HIS A 101 8.65 -0.57 -5.09
CA HIS A 101 8.28 -1.67 -5.96
C HIS A 101 7.41 -2.66 -5.18
N VAL A 102 6.11 -2.65 -5.46
CA VAL A 102 5.14 -3.62 -4.95
C VAL A 102 4.51 -4.33 -6.14
N ASN A 103 4.84 -5.61 -6.32
CA ASN A 103 4.15 -6.43 -7.31
C ASN A 103 2.84 -6.90 -6.72
N GLN A 104 1.74 -6.62 -7.40
CA GLN A 104 0.38 -6.96 -7.00
C GLN A 104 -0.17 -7.98 -7.98
N LEU A 105 -0.67 -9.10 -7.48
CA LEU A 105 -1.30 -10.16 -8.28
C LEU A 105 -2.67 -10.47 -7.69
N LEU A 106 -3.68 -10.61 -8.54
CA LEU A 106 -4.97 -11.19 -8.18
C LEU A 106 -5.23 -12.43 -9.00
N THR A 107 -5.52 -13.52 -8.31
CA THR A 107 -5.85 -14.81 -8.92
C THR A 107 -7.20 -15.30 -8.42
N VAL A 108 -7.89 -16.05 -9.26
CA VAL A 108 -9.19 -16.66 -8.97
C VAL A 108 -9.09 -18.14 -9.19
N ASN A 109 -9.48 -18.95 -8.20
CA ASN A 109 -9.65 -20.38 -8.39
C ASN A 109 -11.12 -20.68 -8.69
N PHE A 110 -11.40 -21.18 -9.89
CA PHE A 110 -12.74 -21.54 -10.33
C PHE A 110 -12.69 -22.85 -11.10
N ASP A 111 -13.53 -23.82 -10.73
CA ASP A 111 -13.58 -25.16 -11.33
C ASP A 111 -12.21 -25.87 -11.37
N GLY A 112 -11.44 -25.74 -10.29
CA GLY A 112 -10.11 -26.35 -10.16
C GLY A 112 -9.04 -25.73 -11.07
N LYS A 113 -9.29 -24.53 -11.59
CA LYS A 113 -8.41 -23.81 -12.52
C LYS A 113 -8.10 -22.42 -11.98
N ASP A 114 -6.85 -22.01 -12.13
CA ASP A 114 -6.40 -20.68 -11.71
C ASP A 114 -6.47 -19.68 -12.86
N TYR A 115 -7.09 -18.55 -12.57
CA TYR A 115 -7.25 -17.42 -13.48
C TYR A 115 -6.50 -16.21 -12.91
N LEU A 116 -5.52 -15.67 -13.64
CA LEU A 116 -4.90 -14.39 -13.33
C LEU A 116 -5.81 -13.28 -13.86
N ILE A 117 -6.38 -12.48 -12.96
CA ILE A 117 -7.37 -11.44 -13.29
C ILE A 117 -6.79 -10.02 -13.22
N TRP A 118 -5.67 -9.83 -12.52
CA TRP A 118 -4.99 -8.54 -12.43
C TRP A 118 -3.52 -8.71 -12.05
N THR A 119 -2.66 -7.89 -12.65
CA THR A 119 -1.27 -7.75 -12.23
C THR A 119 -0.81 -6.30 -12.43
N LEU A 120 -0.08 -5.76 -11.46
CA LEU A 120 0.49 -4.42 -11.52
C LEU A 120 1.77 -4.34 -10.68
N MET A 121 2.79 -3.62 -11.16
CA MET A 121 3.87 -3.13 -10.31
C MET A 121 3.58 -1.70 -9.88
N LYS A 122 3.25 -1.50 -8.61
CA LYS A 122 3.13 -0.18 -8.01
C LYS A 122 4.54 0.35 -7.73
N LEU A 123 4.77 1.64 -7.99
CA LEU A 123 6.09 2.30 -7.91
C LEU A 123 6.12 3.46 -6.90
N ASP A 124 5.10 3.58 -6.08
CA ASP A 124 5.00 4.54 -5.00
C ASP A 124 4.21 3.93 -3.83
N PHE A 125 4.13 4.63 -2.71
CA PHE A 125 3.33 4.20 -1.54
C PHE A 125 2.10 5.08 -1.33
N GLN A 126 1.67 5.83 -2.34
CA GLN A 126 0.52 6.71 -2.25
C GLN A 126 -0.78 5.91 -2.44
N LEU A 127 -1.82 6.30 -1.72
CA LEU A 127 -3.13 5.70 -1.90
C LEU A 127 -3.67 6.05 -3.30
N GLY A 128 -4.18 5.04 -4.00
CA GLY A 128 -4.99 5.19 -5.19
C GLY A 128 -4.23 5.24 -6.52
N THR A 129 -2.90 5.22 -6.53
CA THR A 129 -2.12 5.38 -7.78
C THR A 129 -2.16 4.17 -8.72
N GLU A 130 -2.79 3.08 -8.29
CA GLU A 130 -3.09 1.92 -9.14
C GLU A 130 -4.22 2.18 -10.14
N SER A 131 -5.03 3.22 -9.95
CA SER A 131 -6.29 3.39 -10.69
C SER A 131 -6.71 4.85 -10.84
N GLU A 132 -7.46 5.13 -11.88
CA GLU A 132 -8.18 6.40 -12.02
C GLU A 132 -9.27 6.51 -10.93
N GLY A 133 -9.19 7.55 -10.11
CA GLY A 133 -10.15 7.79 -9.01
C GLY A 133 -9.81 7.10 -7.69
N GLY A 134 -8.69 6.39 -7.60
CA GLY A 134 -8.10 5.95 -6.34
C GLY A 134 -8.68 4.68 -5.70
N ASN A 135 -9.63 4.03 -6.36
CA ASN A 135 -10.16 2.71 -6.01
C ASN A 135 -10.14 1.83 -7.26
N LEU A 136 -9.44 0.69 -7.20
CA LEU A 136 -9.33 -0.21 -8.34
C LEU A 136 -10.64 -0.98 -8.51
N ARG A 137 -11.22 -0.91 -9.70
CA ARG A 137 -12.46 -1.60 -10.07
C ARG A 137 -12.17 -2.59 -11.17
N LEU A 138 -12.57 -3.83 -10.96
CA LEU A 138 -12.39 -4.93 -11.91
C LEU A 138 -13.73 -5.51 -12.32
N ASP A 139 -13.88 -5.79 -13.61
CA ASP A 139 -15.00 -6.52 -14.18
C ASP A 139 -14.43 -7.64 -15.07
N CYS A 140 -14.60 -8.88 -14.60
CA CYS A 140 -13.86 -10.04 -15.10
C CYS A 140 -14.82 -11.14 -15.60
N ASP A 141 -14.81 -11.38 -16.91
CA ASP A 141 -15.45 -12.53 -17.52
C ASP A 141 -14.49 -13.73 -17.60
N LEU A 142 -14.69 -14.73 -16.73
CA LEU A 142 -13.84 -15.91 -16.72
C LEU A 142 -14.02 -16.81 -17.95
N SER A 143 -15.03 -16.57 -18.79
CA SER A 143 -15.22 -17.31 -20.05
C SER A 143 -14.28 -16.86 -21.17
N THR A 144 -13.67 -15.68 -21.03
CA THR A 144 -12.75 -15.11 -22.03
C THR A 144 -11.35 -15.03 -21.45
N PHE A 145 -10.48 -15.96 -21.86
CA PHE A 145 -9.12 -16.06 -21.33
C PHE A 145 -8.11 -16.44 -22.42
N GLU A 146 -6.85 -16.10 -22.14
CA GLU A 146 -5.69 -16.55 -22.88
C GLU A 146 -4.97 -17.63 -22.05
N GLU A 147 -4.47 -18.69 -22.69
CA GLU A 147 -3.66 -19.69 -21.99
C GLU A 147 -2.26 -19.12 -21.73
N GLY A 148 -1.88 -19.04 -20.45
CA GLY A 148 -0.55 -18.65 -20.00
C GLY A 148 0.29 -19.84 -19.53
N ALA A 149 1.57 -19.61 -19.23
CA ALA A 149 2.49 -20.68 -18.81
C ALA A 149 2.08 -21.38 -17.48
N SER A 150 1.37 -20.67 -16.59
CA SER A 150 1.01 -21.17 -15.26
C SER A 150 -0.43 -20.86 -14.83
N ALA A 151 -1.18 -20.07 -15.61
CA ALA A 151 -2.56 -19.68 -15.30
C ALA A 151 -3.29 -19.26 -16.57
N ARG A 152 -4.63 -19.22 -16.51
CA ARG A 152 -5.47 -18.60 -17.53
C ARG A 152 -5.50 -17.10 -17.30
N ILE A 153 -5.12 -16.31 -18.30
CA ILE A 153 -5.06 -14.85 -18.17
C ILE A 153 -6.39 -14.27 -18.62
N VAL A 154 -7.06 -13.55 -17.73
CA VAL A 154 -8.34 -12.87 -18.01
C VAL A 154 -8.07 -11.38 -18.17
N ARG A 155 -8.42 -10.83 -19.34
CA ARG A 155 -8.35 -9.39 -19.58
C ARG A 155 -9.60 -8.70 -19.04
N CYS A 156 -9.62 -8.48 -17.73
CA CYS A 156 -10.73 -7.78 -17.09
C CYS A 156 -10.83 -6.33 -17.59
N GLN A 157 -12.06 -5.84 -17.74
CA GLN A 157 -12.29 -4.40 -17.85
C GLN A 157 -11.95 -3.76 -16.50
N ASN A 158 -11.21 -2.66 -16.51
CA ASN A 158 -10.74 -2.02 -15.28
C ASN A 158 -10.43 -0.54 -15.47
N ASN A 159 -10.38 0.19 -14.37
CA ASN A 159 -9.91 1.59 -14.31
C ASN A 159 -8.45 1.69 -13.83
N GLY A 160 -7.70 0.60 -13.91
CA GLY A 160 -6.31 0.54 -13.49
C GLY A 160 -5.40 1.29 -14.46
N VAL A 161 -4.31 1.85 -13.93
CA VAL A 161 -3.31 2.51 -14.78
C VAL A 161 -2.56 1.46 -15.61
N THR A 162 -2.58 1.61 -16.93
CA THR A 162 -1.70 0.83 -17.81
C THR A 162 -0.32 1.45 -17.79
N ARG A 163 0.65 0.78 -17.15
CA ARG A 163 2.06 1.16 -17.29
C ARG A 163 2.69 0.25 -18.34
N ASN A 164 2.93 0.82 -19.52
CA ASN A 164 3.84 0.21 -20.48
C ASN A 164 5.23 0.23 -19.84
N TYR A 165 5.84 -0.95 -19.70
CA TYR A 165 7.26 -1.03 -19.43
C TYR A 165 7.98 -0.66 -20.72
N GLU A 166 8.47 0.57 -20.82
CA GLU A 166 9.49 0.94 -21.82
C GLU A 166 10.86 0.42 -21.40
#